data_AF-A0A5C3KW60-F1
#
_entry.id   AF-A0A5C3KW60-F1
#
_cell.length_a   1.000
_cell.length_b   1.000
_cell.length_c   1.000
_cell.angle_alpha   90.00
_cell.angle_beta   90.00
_cell.angle_gamma   90.00
#
_symmetry.space_group_name_H-M   'P 1'
#
loop_
_entity.id
_entity.type
_entity.pdbx_description
1 polymer ?
#
loop_
_entity_poly.entity_id
_entity_poly.type
_entity_poly.pdbx_seq_one_letter_code
_entity_poly.pdbx_strand_id
1 'polypeptide(L)'
;MCICTNIRQIHHLHGFILYSIFTTSSTYSSVSKADMHLYLSTSSPWNSTYSDDKGKLLYKVECTWRIGSRNAAIYRALPDLSLPTSERQLWEERHYLETHPSWSDHPELEGQGSGSPVDDLILEERRTSYDSNHELTFSSSGTGNQSPAHSNHEDDHPFFVEKHWAHFADVEFHTIHSTILRIAGEENKASEMFQKEGWSWFGRNRAFNAPDGTRYRWELDQRCARLYRVPSGSQSPPPLRNSVEALVAEFIPAKWDARRRRRTPPSLEILPTAEHLADRILVTLIYVEKLRSERETDHPQGGRPSYAARSGAAV
;
A
#
# COMPACT_ATOMS: atom_id res chain seq x y z
N MET A 1 10.81 14.02 -65.35
CA MET A 1 10.56 12.68 -65.93
C MET A 1 11.87 12.23 -66.57
N CYS A 2 12.60 11.32 -65.93
CA CYS A 2 13.56 10.39 -66.54
C CYS A 2 14.08 9.46 -65.44
N ILE A 3 13.78 8.18 -65.63
CA ILE A 3 14.02 7.06 -64.74
C ILE A 3 15.34 6.44 -65.20
N CYS A 4 16.32 6.31 -64.30
CA CYS A 4 17.51 5.48 -64.53
C CYS A 4 17.69 4.52 -63.36
N THR A 5 17.08 3.35 -63.52
CA THR A 5 17.34 2.10 -62.81
C THR A 5 18.79 1.69 -62.96
N ASN A 6 19.46 1.38 -61.85
CA ASN A 6 20.75 0.70 -61.85
C ASN A 6 20.62 -0.59 -61.05
N ILE A 7 20.47 -1.69 -61.77
CA ILE A 7 20.47 -3.06 -61.27
C ILE A 7 21.94 -3.51 -61.24
N ARG A 8 22.49 -3.71 -60.04
CA ARG A 8 23.72 -4.47 -59.85
C ARG A 8 23.47 -5.66 -58.94
N GLN A 9 23.28 -6.77 -59.63
CA GLN A 9 23.57 -8.16 -59.31
C GLN A 9 24.83 -8.29 -58.42
N ILE A 10 24.69 -8.81 -57.20
CA ILE A 10 25.81 -9.33 -56.40
C ILE A 10 25.48 -10.75 -55.96
N HIS A 11 26.50 -11.58 -56.11
CA HIS A 11 26.51 -13.02 -56.17
C HIS A 11 26.15 -13.73 -54.85
N HIS A 12 25.53 -14.90 -55.04
CA HIS A 12 25.53 -16.04 -54.14
C HIS A 12 26.84 -16.21 -53.35
N LEU A 13 26.74 -16.11 -52.02
CA LEU A 13 27.63 -16.81 -51.11
C LEU A 13 26.76 -17.68 -50.19
N HIS A 14 26.69 -18.96 -50.52
CA HIS A 14 26.27 -20.02 -49.61
C HIS A 14 27.33 -20.13 -48.50
N GLY A 15 27.18 -19.30 -47.46
CA GLY A 15 27.84 -19.49 -46.18
C GLY A 15 26.95 -20.35 -45.29
N PHE A 16 27.25 -21.64 -45.20
CA PHE A 16 26.74 -22.54 -44.16
C PHE A 16 27.11 -21.96 -42.79
N ILE A 17 26.25 -21.13 -42.21
CA ILE A 17 26.31 -20.80 -40.79
C ILE A 17 25.63 -21.97 -40.07
N LEU A 18 26.47 -22.87 -39.55
CA LEU A 18 26.06 -23.82 -38.52
C LEU A 18 25.51 -22.99 -37.36
N TYR A 19 24.18 -22.91 -37.27
CA TYR A 19 23.50 -22.46 -36.07
C TYR A 19 23.86 -23.48 -34.98
N SER A 20 24.88 -23.14 -34.20
CA SER A 20 25.15 -23.79 -32.94
C SER A 20 23.97 -23.46 -32.05
N ILE A 21 23.02 -24.40 -31.98
CA ILE A 21 21.93 -24.40 -31.02
C ILE A 21 22.60 -24.63 -29.66
N PHE A 22 23.19 -23.57 -29.09
CA PHE A 22 23.43 -23.52 -27.66
C PHE A 22 22.05 -23.47 -27.04
N THR A 23 21.52 -24.64 -26.71
CA THR A 23 20.46 -24.82 -25.73
C THR A 23 21.04 -24.31 -24.42
N THR A 24 21.01 -22.99 -24.24
CA THR A 24 21.24 -22.38 -22.94
C THR A 24 20.15 -22.96 -22.08
N SER A 25 20.54 -23.90 -21.23
CA SER A 25 19.70 -24.41 -20.17
C SER A 25 19.27 -23.17 -19.40
N SER A 26 18.05 -22.72 -19.66
CA SER A 26 17.38 -21.69 -18.88
C SER A 26 17.27 -22.29 -17.49
N THR A 27 18.32 -22.07 -16.70
CA THR A 27 18.29 -22.19 -15.26
C THR A 27 17.16 -21.25 -14.89
N TYR A 28 16.00 -21.86 -14.64
CA TYR A 28 14.86 -21.19 -14.07
C TYR A 28 15.41 -20.55 -12.80
N SER A 29 15.71 -19.26 -12.94
CA SER A 29 16.16 -18.41 -11.86
C SER A 29 15.18 -18.68 -10.74
N SER A 30 15.65 -19.29 -9.65
CA SER A 30 14.87 -19.37 -8.44
C SER A 30 14.58 -17.93 -8.12
N VAL A 31 13.38 -17.46 -8.50
CA VAL A 31 12.92 -16.10 -8.29
C VAL A 31 13.14 -15.91 -6.80
N SER A 32 14.18 -15.16 -6.45
CA SER A 32 14.59 -14.93 -5.09
C SER A 32 13.36 -14.32 -4.44
N LYS A 33 12.68 -15.14 -3.63
CA LYS A 33 11.55 -14.71 -2.82
C LYS A 33 11.99 -13.41 -2.15
N ALA A 34 11.16 -12.36 -2.21
CA ALA A 34 11.52 -11.09 -1.60
C ALA A 34 11.96 -11.34 -0.15
N ASP A 35 13.23 -11.06 0.16
CA ASP A 35 13.80 -11.46 1.45
C ASP A 35 13.26 -10.59 2.60
N MET A 36 12.59 -9.46 2.28
CA MET A 36 11.90 -8.64 3.28
C MET A 36 10.48 -8.28 2.82
N HIS A 37 9.49 -8.91 3.47
CA HIS A 37 8.06 -8.64 3.29
C HIS A 37 7.51 -8.00 4.55
N LEU A 38 7.07 -6.75 4.47
CA LEU A 38 6.48 -6.02 5.59
C LEU A 38 4.96 -5.98 5.45
N TYR A 39 4.24 -6.51 6.42
CA TYR A 39 2.79 -6.42 6.55
C TYR A 39 2.41 -5.21 7.40
N LEU A 40 1.40 -4.48 6.97
CA LEU A 40 0.90 -3.31 7.66
C LEU A 40 -0.35 -3.68 8.48
N SER A 41 -0.44 -3.17 9.72
CA SER A 41 -1.62 -3.35 10.57
C SER A 41 -2.84 -2.56 10.10
N THR A 42 -2.67 -1.49 9.32
CA THR A 42 -3.78 -0.69 8.76
C THR A 42 -3.64 -0.49 7.26
N SER A 43 -4.75 -0.09 6.60
CA SER A 43 -4.74 0.31 5.18
C SER A 43 -3.92 1.55 4.88
N SER A 44 -3.52 2.31 5.90
CA SER A 44 -2.84 3.59 5.76
C SER A 44 -1.37 3.46 6.18
N PRO A 45 -0.42 3.71 5.28
CA PRO A 45 1.00 3.53 5.60
C PRO A 45 1.50 4.50 6.67
N TRP A 46 0.87 5.66 6.84
CA TRP A 46 1.32 6.68 7.81
C TRP A 46 0.70 6.55 9.22
N ASN A 47 -0.12 5.54 9.48
CA ASN A 47 -0.67 5.23 10.81
C ASN A 47 -0.72 3.71 10.95
N SER A 48 0.46 3.07 10.92
CA SER A 48 0.56 1.62 10.87
C SER A 48 1.83 1.14 11.55
N THR A 49 1.76 -0.06 12.11
CA THR A 49 2.93 -0.88 12.43
C THR A 49 3.27 -1.76 11.24
N TYR A 50 4.53 -2.14 11.13
CA TYR A 50 5.06 -2.95 10.05
C TYR A 50 5.72 -4.20 10.66
N SER A 51 5.21 -5.37 10.33
CA SER A 51 5.75 -6.66 10.78
C SER A 51 6.32 -7.48 9.64
N ASP A 52 7.34 -8.29 9.91
CA ASP A 52 7.84 -9.27 8.94
C ASP A 52 6.89 -10.49 8.80
N ASP A 53 7.30 -11.47 7.99
CA ASP A 53 6.59 -12.72 7.76
C ASP A 53 6.50 -13.63 9.01
N LYS A 54 7.31 -13.35 10.04
CA LYS A 54 7.32 -14.03 11.34
C LYS A 54 6.54 -13.25 12.40
N GLY A 55 5.86 -12.17 12.04
CA GLY A 55 5.12 -11.32 12.97
C GLY A 55 6.00 -10.35 13.77
N LYS A 56 7.31 -10.28 13.50
CA LYS A 56 8.20 -9.35 14.19
C LYS A 56 7.97 -7.93 13.75
N LEU A 57 7.57 -7.09 14.70
CA LEU A 57 7.47 -5.65 14.51
C LEU A 57 8.85 -5.06 14.21
N LEU A 58 8.97 -4.37 13.08
CA LEU A 58 10.20 -3.72 12.62
C LEU A 58 10.06 -2.20 12.60
N TYR A 59 8.89 -1.69 12.23
CA TYR A 59 8.63 -0.26 12.18
C TYR A 59 7.26 0.11 12.74
N LYS A 60 7.15 1.36 13.19
CA LYS A 60 5.89 2.00 13.57
C LYS A 60 5.86 3.39 12.97
N VAL A 61 4.74 3.77 12.38
CA VAL A 61 4.54 5.10 11.82
C VAL A 61 3.30 5.72 12.44
N GLU A 62 3.46 6.91 12.99
CA GLU A 62 2.40 7.68 13.63
C GLU A 62 2.28 9.06 12.95
N CYS A 63 1.11 9.36 12.41
CA CYS A 63 0.82 10.63 11.79
C CYS A 63 -0.09 11.46 12.70
N THR A 64 0.51 12.48 13.32
CA THR A 64 -0.22 13.45 14.13
C THR A 64 -0.77 14.55 13.24
N TRP A 65 -2.04 14.88 13.44
CA TRP A 65 -2.66 16.03 12.81
C TRP A 65 -2.42 17.27 13.66
N ARG A 66 -1.82 18.31 13.06
CA ARG A 66 -1.73 19.64 13.65
C ARG A 66 -2.46 20.61 12.74
N ILE A 67 -3.04 21.67 13.30
CA ILE A 67 -3.70 22.70 12.48
C ILE A 67 -2.66 23.26 11.50
N GLY A 68 -2.87 23.04 10.20
CA GLY A 68 -1.99 23.52 9.12
C GLY A 68 -0.85 22.59 8.68
N SER A 69 -0.53 21.52 9.43
CA SER A 69 0.53 20.57 9.05
C SER A 69 0.24 19.14 9.52
N ARG A 70 0.79 18.15 8.82
CA ARG A 70 0.76 16.75 9.29
C ARG A 70 2.20 16.31 9.52
N ASN A 71 2.48 15.70 10.66
CA ASN A 71 3.80 15.14 10.92
C ASN A 71 3.69 13.63 11.08
N ALA A 72 4.38 12.89 10.22
CA ALA A 72 4.54 11.45 10.37
C ALA A 72 5.89 11.16 11.07
N ALA A 73 5.82 10.71 12.32
CA ALA A 73 6.96 10.21 13.08
C ALA A 73 7.14 8.72 12.78
N ILE A 74 8.38 8.32 12.50
CA ILE A 74 8.74 6.96 12.08
C ILE A 74 9.73 6.41 13.10
N TYR A 75 9.37 5.26 13.66
CA TYR A 75 10.12 4.55 14.66
C TYR A 75 10.58 3.20 14.12
N ARG A 76 11.76 2.79 14.54
CA ARG A 76 12.34 1.48 14.28
C ARG A 76 12.34 0.68 15.58
N ALA A 77 11.95 -0.58 15.51
CA ALA A 77 12.03 -1.48 16.65
C ALA A 77 13.52 -1.70 17.00
N LEU A 78 13.88 -1.51 18.26
CA LEU A 78 15.22 -1.83 18.74
C LEU A 78 15.43 -3.34 18.68
N PRO A 79 16.61 -3.83 18.26
CA PRO A 79 16.94 -5.25 18.30
C PRO A 79 16.99 -5.71 19.76
N ASP A 80 15.85 -6.22 20.23
CA ASP A 80 15.63 -7.02 21.43
C ASP A 80 16.42 -6.58 22.68
N LEU A 81 15.89 -5.59 23.40
CA LEU A 81 16.09 -5.50 24.85
C LEU A 81 15.15 -6.52 25.52
N SER A 82 15.36 -7.81 25.25
CA SER A 82 14.68 -9.00 25.81
C SER A 82 13.33 -8.77 26.50
N LEU A 83 12.24 -8.74 25.72
CA LEU A 83 10.91 -9.02 26.28
C LEU A 83 10.71 -10.55 26.31
N PRO A 84 10.15 -11.13 27.38
CA PRO A 84 9.86 -12.55 27.42
C PRO A 84 8.84 -12.93 26.33
N THR A 85 9.25 -13.86 25.47
CA THR A 85 8.52 -14.36 24.29
C THR A 85 7.03 -14.66 24.52
N SER A 86 6.66 -15.07 25.74
CA SER A 86 5.30 -15.45 26.12
C SER A 86 4.29 -14.30 26.01
N GLU A 87 4.71 -13.07 26.30
CA GLU A 87 3.81 -11.92 26.34
C GLU A 87 3.61 -11.36 24.91
N ARG A 88 4.67 -11.37 24.10
CA ARG A 88 4.61 -11.05 22.67
C ARG A 88 3.72 -12.02 21.88
N GLN A 89 3.81 -13.33 22.14
CA GLN A 89 2.95 -14.34 21.52
C GLN A 89 1.47 -14.10 21.80
N LEU A 90 1.11 -13.74 23.04
CA LEU A 90 -0.28 -13.46 23.42
C LEU A 90 -0.87 -12.23 22.72
N TRP A 91 -0.04 -11.26 22.34
CA TRP A 91 -0.48 -10.10 21.56
C TRP A 91 -0.59 -10.42 20.07
N GLU A 92 0.41 -11.11 19.51
CA GLU A 92 0.35 -11.61 18.12
C GLU A 92 -0.92 -12.47 17.93
N GLU A 93 -1.26 -13.33 18.90
CA GLU A 93 -2.47 -14.15 18.88
C GLU A 93 -3.75 -13.32 18.98
N ARG A 94 -3.82 -12.31 19.86
CA ARG A 94 -4.99 -11.42 19.98
C ARG A 94 -5.19 -10.53 18.76
N HIS A 95 -4.13 -9.90 18.25
CA HIS A 95 -4.22 -9.00 17.11
C HIS A 95 -4.46 -9.77 15.81
N TYR A 96 -3.94 -11.00 15.70
CA TYR A 96 -4.31 -11.94 14.65
C TYR A 96 -5.80 -12.26 14.70
N LEU A 97 -6.37 -12.54 15.88
CA LEU A 97 -7.80 -12.81 16.05
C LEU A 97 -8.70 -11.58 15.80
N GLU A 98 -8.22 -10.36 16.06
CA GLU A 98 -8.98 -9.13 15.83
C GLU A 98 -8.92 -8.65 14.37
N THR A 99 -7.78 -8.83 13.70
CA THR A 99 -7.60 -8.40 12.30
C THR A 99 -7.93 -9.51 11.29
N HIS A 100 -8.05 -10.76 11.72
CA HIS A 100 -8.61 -11.85 10.93
C HIS A 100 -9.98 -12.24 11.48
N PRO A 101 -11.07 -12.08 10.71
CA PRO A 101 -12.39 -12.50 11.17
C PRO A 101 -12.33 -13.97 11.54
N SER A 102 -12.72 -14.22 12.79
CA SER A 102 -12.80 -15.52 13.45
C SER A 102 -13.29 -16.61 12.49
N TRP A 103 -12.72 -17.80 12.60
CA TRP A 103 -13.21 -19.03 11.98
C TRP A 103 -14.67 -19.38 12.38
N SER A 104 -15.26 -18.69 13.35
CA SER A 104 -16.61 -18.94 13.86
C SER A 104 -17.75 -18.55 12.91
N ASP A 105 -17.50 -17.78 11.84
CA ASP A 105 -18.54 -17.43 10.84
C ASP A 105 -18.56 -18.39 9.64
N HIS A 106 -18.14 -19.65 9.83
CA HIS A 106 -18.55 -20.70 8.92
C HIS A 106 -20.04 -20.96 9.15
N PRO A 107 -20.93 -20.80 8.15
CA PRO A 107 -22.25 -21.39 8.26
C PRO A 107 -22.01 -22.88 8.49
N GLU A 108 -22.43 -23.30 9.67
CA GLU A 108 -22.59 -24.70 10.02
C GLU A 108 -23.26 -25.37 8.84
N LEU A 109 -22.60 -26.41 8.33
CA LEU A 109 -23.08 -27.21 7.22
C LEU A 109 -24.32 -27.94 7.76
N GLU A 110 -25.46 -27.25 7.77
CA GLU A 110 -26.74 -27.82 8.15
C GLU A 110 -27.02 -28.99 7.21
N GLY A 111 -26.92 -30.18 7.80
CA GLY A 111 -27.87 -31.25 7.60
C GLY A 111 -28.06 -31.75 6.16
N GLN A 112 -27.45 -32.90 5.88
CA GLN A 112 -28.06 -33.89 5.01
C GLN A 112 -29.50 -34.17 5.48
N GLY A 113 -30.47 -33.60 4.77
CA GLY A 113 -31.88 -34.00 4.81
C GLY A 113 -32.28 -34.52 3.43
N SER A 114 -32.26 -35.84 3.27
CA SER A 114 -32.85 -36.53 2.13
C SER A 114 -34.37 -36.32 2.10
N GLY A 115 -34.88 -35.61 1.10
CA GLY A 115 -36.31 -35.42 0.87
C GLY A 115 -36.60 -35.23 -0.62
N SER A 116 -37.28 -36.23 -1.18
CA SER A 116 -37.74 -36.36 -2.57
C SER A 116 -38.63 -35.19 -3.05
N PRO A 117 -38.80 -35.02 -4.38
CA PRO A 117 -39.49 -33.88 -4.97
C PRO A 117 -41.01 -34.08 -4.94
N VAL A 118 -41.73 -32.99 -4.69
CA VAL A 118 -43.16 -32.89 -5.02
C VAL A 118 -43.37 -31.54 -5.70
N ASP A 119 -43.94 -31.63 -6.90
CA ASP A 119 -44.33 -30.53 -7.77
C ASP A 119 -45.42 -29.63 -7.17
N ASP A 120 -45.41 -28.39 -7.68
CA ASP A 120 -46.50 -27.45 -7.89
C ASP A 120 -47.44 -27.10 -6.72
N LEU A 121 -47.43 -25.82 -6.33
CA LEU A 121 -48.53 -24.91 -6.71
C LEU A 121 -48.27 -23.46 -6.30
N ILE A 122 -48.55 -22.61 -7.28
CA ILE A 122 -48.72 -21.16 -7.28
C ILE A 122 -49.45 -20.64 -6.03
N LEU A 123 -48.89 -19.62 -5.37
CA LEU A 123 -49.69 -18.50 -4.87
C LEU A 123 -48.89 -17.20 -4.78
N GLU A 124 -49.55 -16.17 -5.28
CA GLU A 124 -49.17 -14.77 -5.37
C GLU A 124 -48.86 -14.08 -4.03
N GLU A 125 -48.04 -13.02 -4.15
CA GLU A 125 -48.31 -11.71 -3.57
C GLU A 125 -48.61 -11.61 -2.07
N ARG A 126 -47.59 -11.21 -1.29
CA ARG A 126 -47.77 -10.12 -0.33
C ARG A 126 -46.47 -9.45 0.06
N ARG A 127 -46.41 -8.16 -0.27
CA ARG A 127 -45.58 -7.15 0.38
C ARG A 127 -46.04 -6.99 1.83
N THR A 128 -45.13 -7.17 2.79
CA THR A 128 -45.16 -6.51 4.11
C THR A 128 -43.69 -6.35 4.54
N SER A 129 -43.10 -5.16 4.42
CA SER A 129 -43.20 -4.06 5.42
C SER A 129 -42.66 -4.50 6.78
N TYR A 130 -41.34 -4.51 6.95
CA TYR A 130 -40.75 -4.38 8.29
C TYR A 130 -40.54 -2.89 8.56
N ASP A 131 -41.46 -2.37 9.36
CA ASP A 131 -41.44 -1.06 9.98
C ASP A 131 -40.53 -1.14 11.22
N SER A 132 -39.57 -0.23 11.33
CA SER A 132 -38.76 -0.06 12.54
C SER A 132 -38.66 1.44 12.80
N ASN A 133 -39.76 1.97 13.33
CA ASN A 133 -39.83 3.24 14.00
C ASN A 133 -38.95 3.22 15.26
N HIS A 134 -37.75 3.76 15.17
CA HIS A 134 -37.09 4.36 16.33
C HIS A 134 -37.20 5.88 16.20
N GLU A 135 -38.22 6.40 16.88
CA GLU A 135 -38.48 7.81 17.10
C GLU A 135 -37.39 8.37 18.03
N LEU A 136 -36.40 9.08 17.48
CA LEU A 136 -35.48 9.90 18.26
C LEU A 136 -36.10 11.29 18.42
N THR A 137 -36.67 11.51 19.59
CA THR A 137 -37.12 12.80 20.08
C THR A 137 -35.91 13.73 20.27
N PHE A 138 -35.82 14.76 19.42
CA PHE A 138 -34.85 15.83 19.56
C PHE A 138 -35.39 16.87 20.56
N SER A 139 -34.91 16.82 21.81
CA SER A 139 -35.11 17.89 22.78
C SER A 139 -33.80 18.66 22.96
N SER A 140 -33.72 19.79 22.27
CA SER A 140 -32.70 20.82 22.49
C SER A 140 -33.05 21.60 23.74
N SER A 141 -32.21 21.57 24.77
CA SER A 141 -31.75 22.72 25.59
C SER A 141 -31.19 22.27 26.94
N GLY A 142 -29.95 22.65 27.24
CA GLY A 142 -29.31 22.37 28.53
C GLY A 142 -27.82 22.65 28.49
N THR A 143 -27.45 23.92 28.65
CA THR A 143 -26.09 24.42 28.84
C THR A 143 -25.36 23.70 29.97
N GLY A 144 -24.22 23.10 29.67
CA GLY A 144 -23.29 22.56 30.65
C GLY A 144 -21.98 22.12 30.00
N ASN A 145 -20.98 23.00 30.03
CA ASN A 145 -19.61 22.70 29.65
C ASN A 145 -19.06 21.56 30.53
N GLN A 146 -19.11 20.33 30.02
CA GLN A 146 -18.20 19.27 30.42
C GLN A 146 -17.67 18.65 29.13
N SER A 147 -16.41 18.99 28.82
CA SER A 147 -15.65 18.30 27.79
C SER A 147 -15.76 16.79 28.03
N PRO A 148 -16.05 15.98 27.01
CA PRO A 148 -15.94 14.53 27.16
C PRO A 148 -14.49 14.25 27.50
N ALA A 149 -14.26 13.75 28.71
CA ALA A 149 -13.00 13.13 29.07
C ALA A 149 -12.82 11.97 28.09
N HIS A 150 -12.05 12.20 27.02
CA HIS A 150 -11.44 11.13 26.26
C HIS A 150 -10.65 10.32 27.29
N SER A 151 -11.18 9.14 27.63
CA SER A 151 -10.44 8.15 28.38
C SER A 151 -9.22 7.80 27.53
N ASN A 152 -8.04 8.23 27.96
CA ASN A 152 -6.72 7.86 27.42
C ASN A 152 -6.42 6.37 27.65
N HIS A 153 -7.43 5.50 27.49
CA HIS A 153 -7.33 4.07 27.80
C HIS A 153 -6.63 3.29 26.67
N GLU A 154 -6.21 3.94 25.58
CA GLU A 154 -5.40 3.29 24.53
C GLU A 154 -3.89 3.27 24.84
N ASP A 155 -3.41 4.00 25.86
CA ASP A 155 -1.97 4.20 26.07
C ASP A 155 -1.35 3.36 27.22
N ASP A 156 -2.15 2.66 28.03
CA ASP A 156 -1.65 1.81 29.13
C ASP A 156 -1.42 0.35 28.70
N HIS A 157 -1.02 0.13 27.45
CA HIS A 157 -0.61 -1.19 27.00
C HIS A 157 0.84 -1.49 27.43
N PRO A 158 1.11 -2.52 28.24
CA PRO A 158 2.44 -2.81 28.80
C PRO A 158 3.50 -3.17 27.74
N PHE A 159 3.10 -3.33 26.47
CA PHE A 159 3.99 -3.60 25.33
C PHE A 159 4.39 -2.34 24.56
N PHE A 160 3.62 -1.27 24.68
CA PHE A 160 3.95 0.03 24.10
C PHE A 160 4.78 0.86 25.08
N VAL A 161 5.67 0.20 25.83
CA VAL A 161 6.71 0.94 26.53
C VAL A 161 7.56 1.62 25.45
N GLU A 162 7.52 2.95 25.44
CA GLU A 162 8.26 3.85 24.55
C GLU A 162 9.74 3.44 24.38
N LYS A 163 10.28 2.72 25.37
CA LYS A 163 11.62 2.13 25.43
C LYS A 163 11.98 1.14 24.30
N HIS A 164 11.02 0.56 23.57
CA HIS A 164 11.32 -0.41 22.50
C HIS A 164 11.44 0.20 21.10
N TRP A 165 11.14 1.49 20.98
CA TRP A 165 11.07 2.20 19.72
C TRP A 165 12.15 3.27 19.68
N ALA A 166 13.02 3.18 18.68
CA ALA A 166 13.94 4.26 18.35
C ALA A 166 13.29 5.14 17.29
N HIS A 167 13.00 6.40 17.64
CA HIS A 167 12.68 7.42 16.65
C HIS A 167 13.87 7.59 15.70
N PHE A 168 13.64 7.52 14.39
CA PHE A 168 14.72 7.65 13.41
C PHE A 168 14.43 8.58 12.23
N ALA A 169 13.15 8.87 11.96
CA ALA A 169 12.78 9.80 10.91
C ALA A 169 11.46 10.53 11.17
N ASP A 170 11.34 11.72 10.59
CA ASP A 170 10.11 12.51 10.52
C ASP A 170 9.80 12.91 9.08
N VAL A 171 8.52 12.96 8.73
CA VAL A 171 8.02 13.55 7.49
C VAL A 171 6.99 14.62 7.81
N GLU A 172 7.40 15.88 7.66
CA GLU A 172 6.59 17.05 7.95
C GLU A 172 5.93 17.59 6.69
N PHE A 173 4.65 17.24 6.51
CA PHE A 173 3.83 17.63 5.38
C PHE A 173 3.28 19.04 5.54
N HIS A 174 3.49 19.83 4.49
CA HIS A 174 3.05 21.21 4.39
C HIS A 174 2.15 21.36 3.16
N THR A 175 1.13 22.21 3.24
CA THR A 175 0.21 22.50 2.13
C THR A 175 0.78 23.54 1.16
N ILE A 176 1.52 24.52 1.67
CA ILE A 176 2.06 25.65 0.90
C ILE A 176 3.55 25.48 0.64
N HIS A 177 4.28 24.88 1.58
CA HIS A 177 5.72 24.71 1.52
C HIS A 177 6.10 23.30 1.08
N SER A 178 7.39 23.12 0.77
CA SER A 178 7.95 21.79 0.49
C SER A 178 7.87 20.93 1.74
N THR A 179 7.47 19.66 1.61
CA THR A 179 7.56 18.67 2.68
C THR A 179 9.01 18.59 3.18
N ILE A 180 9.21 18.50 4.49
CA ILE A 180 10.53 18.34 5.10
C ILE A 180 10.68 16.89 5.55
N LEU A 181 11.78 16.25 5.15
CA LEU A 181 12.13 14.88 5.54
C LEU A 181 13.35 14.95 6.45
N ARG A 182 13.22 14.53 7.71
CA ARG A 182 14.35 14.39 8.64
C ARG A 182 14.68 12.91 8.74
N ILE A 183 15.83 12.48 8.25
CA ILE A 183 16.21 11.06 8.19
C ILE A 183 17.59 10.92 8.83
N ALA A 184 17.70 10.14 9.90
CA ALA A 184 18.97 9.94 10.62
C ALA A 184 19.68 11.25 11.02
N GLY A 185 18.90 12.27 11.41
CA GLY A 185 19.41 13.59 11.78
C GLY A 185 19.67 14.56 10.61
N GLU A 186 19.57 14.10 9.36
CA GLU A 186 19.69 14.96 8.17
C GLU A 186 18.33 15.53 7.78
N GLU A 187 18.22 16.86 7.76
CA GLU A 187 17.04 17.55 7.26
C GLU A 187 17.15 17.81 5.75
N ASN A 188 16.19 17.29 4.98
CA ASN A 188 16.14 17.41 3.53
C ASN A 188 14.76 17.90 3.08
N LYS A 189 14.68 18.94 2.26
CA LYS A 189 13.41 19.31 1.62
C LYS A 189 13.07 18.31 0.53
N ALA A 190 11.81 17.90 0.44
CA ALA A 190 11.35 16.97 -0.59
C ALA A 190 11.64 17.46 -2.01
N SER A 191 11.56 18.78 -2.25
CA SER A 191 11.90 19.39 -3.54
C SER A 191 13.38 19.31 -3.91
N GLU A 192 14.27 19.17 -2.91
CA GLU A 192 15.72 19.05 -3.10
C GLU A 192 16.11 17.57 -3.20
N MET A 193 15.51 16.72 -2.35
CA MET A 193 15.74 15.28 -2.33
C MET A 193 15.13 14.55 -3.54
N PHE A 194 13.95 14.97 -4.01
CA PHE A 194 13.24 14.31 -5.09
C PHE A 194 13.22 15.14 -6.37
N GLN A 195 13.70 14.51 -7.44
CA GLN A 195 13.56 15.00 -8.80
C GLN A 195 12.23 14.51 -9.38
N LYS A 196 11.45 15.44 -9.92
CA LYS A 196 10.18 15.12 -10.59
C LYS A 196 10.49 14.62 -12.00
N GLU A 197 10.16 13.37 -12.29
CA GLU A 197 10.45 12.75 -13.59
C GLU A 197 9.19 12.25 -14.29
N GLY A 198 9.23 12.27 -15.62
CA GLY A 198 8.18 11.71 -16.45
C GLY A 198 6.80 12.35 -16.25
N TRP A 199 5.82 11.75 -16.90
CA TRP A 199 4.43 12.11 -16.78
C TRP A 199 3.60 10.85 -16.66
N SER A 200 2.90 10.68 -15.54
CA SER A 200 1.84 9.68 -15.41
C SER A 200 0.51 10.38 -15.14
N TRP A 201 -0.59 9.69 -15.39
CA TRP A 201 -1.94 10.15 -15.08
C TRP A 201 -2.11 10.48 -13.58
N PHE A 202 -1.34 9.81 -12.71
CA PHE A 202 -1.34 9.98 -11.26
C PHE A 202 -0.27 10.96 -10.78
N GLY A 203 0.43 11.61 -11.72
CA GLY A 203 1.42 12.64 -11.46
C GLY A 203 2.80 12.31 -11.98
N ARG A 204 3.73 13.21 -11.68
CA ARG A 204 5.13 12.97 -12.01
C ARG A 204 5.68 11.91 -11.06
N ASN A 205 6.54 11.05 -11.57
CA ASN A 205 7.31 10.12 -10.76
C ASN A 205 8.26 10.91 -9.82
N ARG A 206 8.78 10.23 -8.81
CA ARG A 206 9.74 10.82 -7.85
C ARG A 206 11.02 10.01 -7.88
N ALA A 207 12.11 10.62 -8.32
CA ALA A 207 13.42 10.00 -8.29
C ALA A 207 14.29 10.62 -7.19
N PHE A 208 15.09 9.83 -6.50
CA PHE A 208 16.06 10.30 -5.50
C PHE A 208 17.38 9.54 -5.66
N ASN A 209 18.46 10.12 -5.15
CA ASN A 209 19.75 9.44 -5.05
C ASN A 209 19.91 8.91 -3.63
N ALA A 210 20.23 7.63 -3.49
CA ALA A 210 20.51 7.02 -2.20
C ALA A 210 21.99 7.22 -1.79
N PRO A 211 22.35 6.96 -0.52
CA PRO A 211 23.73 7.13 -0.04
C PRO A 211 24.77 6.25 -0.74
N ASP A 212 24.35 5.15 -1.36
CA ASP A 212 25.19 4.27 -2.17
C ASP A 212 25.55 4.88 -3.55
N GLY A 213 25.06 6.08 -3.85
CA GLY A 213 25.23 6.77 -5.14
C GLY A 213 24.29 6.25 -6.23
N THR A 214 23.47 5.24 -5.95
CA THR A 214 22.49 4.70 -6.89
C THR A 214 21.25 5.61 -6.91
N ARG A 215 20.72 5.84 -8.12
CA ARG A 215 19.47 6.56 -8.32
C ARG A 215 18.29 5.59 -8.29
N TYR A 216 17.24 5.96 -7.58
CA TYR A 216 15.99 5.20 -7.48
C TYR A 216 14.81 6.05 -7.92
N ARG A 217 13.77 5.42 -8.46
CA ARG A 217 12.56 6.09 -8.93
C ARG A 217 11.29 5.40 -8.48
N TRP A 218 10.46 6.14 -7.75
CA TRP A 218 9.08 5.78 -7.46
C TRP A 218 8.20 6.06 -8.68
N GLU A 219 7.58 5.02 -9.19
CA GLU A 219 6.46 5.09 -10.12
C GLU A 219 5.16 5.11 -9.34
N LEU A 220 4.39 6.18 -9.53
CA LEU A 220 3.11 6.39 -8.86
C LEU A 220 2.01 5.91 -9.80
N ASP A 221 1.42 4.76 -9.49
CA ASP A 221 0.28 4.19 -10.21
C ASP A 221 -1.00 4.38 -9.38
N GLN A 222 -2.18 4.19 -9.99
CA GLN A 222 -3.48 4.32 -9.30
C GLN A 222 -3.63 3.36 -8.11
N ARG A 223 -2.90 2.24 -8.14
CA ARG A 223 -3.15 1.09 -7.27
C ARG A 223 -1.92 0.59 -6.54
N CYS A 224 -0.76 1.22 -6.71
CA CYS A 224 0.48 0.78 -6.10
C CYS A 224 1.58 1.81 -6.32
N ALA A 225 2.54 1.84 -5.40
CA ALA A 225 3.81 2.52 -5.59
C ALA A 225 4.88 1.46 -5.85
N ARG A 226 5.66 1.63 -6.92
CA ARG A 226 6.80 0.75 -7.25
C ARG A 226 8.08 1.54 -7.28
N LEU A 227 9.12 1.01 -6.66
CA LEU A 227 10.45 1.58 -6.65
C LEU A 227 11.34 0.82 -7.61
N TYR A 228 11.97 1.54 -8.53
CA TYR A 228 12.91 0.97 -9.48
C TYR A 228 14.32 1.54 -9.28
N ARG A 229 15.34 0.71 -9.46
CA ARG A 229 16.73 1.13 -9.62
C ARG A 229 16.91 1.73 -11.01
N VAL A 230 17.51 2.92 -11.09
CA VAL A 230 17.83 3.58 -12.36
C VAL A 230 19.31 3.35 -12.67
N PRO A 231 19.66 2.61 -13.73
CA PRO A 231 21.05 2.35 -14.08
C PRO A 231 21.78 3.64 -14.50
N SER A 232 22.98 3.83 -13.97
CA SER A 232 23.85 4.97 -14.29
C SER A 232 24.14 5.03 -15.79
N GLY A 233 23.96 6.19 -16.40
CA GLY A 233 24.21 6.42 -17.84
C GLY A 233 23.00 6.16 -18.75
N SER A 234 21.92 5.59 -18.23
CA SER A 234 20.67 5.47 -18.99
C SER A 234 19.87 6.77 -18.88
N GLN A 235 20.06 7.69 -19.84
CA GLN A 235 19.03 8.69 -20.18
C GLN A 235 17.83 8.05 -20.91
N SER A 236 17.93 6.75 -21.21
CA SER A 236 16.94 5.99 -21.97
C SER A 236 15.56 6.07 -21.32
N PRO A 237 14.49 5.99 -22.14
CA PRO A 237 13.12 5.90 -21.66
C PRO A 237 12.97 4.80 -20.59
N PRO A 238 11.99 4.94 -19.68
CA PRO A 238 11.78 4.01 -18.58
C PRO A 238 11.83 2.56 -19.10
N PRO A 239 12.51 1.64 -18.38
CA PRO A 239 12.51 0.23 -18.76
C PRO A 239 11.06 -0.21 -18.94
N LEU A 240 10.81 -1.10 -19.91
CA LEU A 240 9.48 -1.69 -20.07
C LEU A 240 8.98 -2.12 -18.69
N ARG A 241 7.72 -1.83 -18.39
CA ARG A 241 7.03 -2.08 -17.10
C ARG A 241 7.26 -3.49 -16.51
N ASN A 242 7.77 -4.41 -17.32
CA ASN A 242 8.02 -5.82 -17.02
C ASN A 242 9.51 -6.16 -16.80
N SER A 243 10.43 -5.19 -16.75
CA SER A 243 11.83 -5.46 -16.38
C SER A 243 11.92 -5.71 -14.87
N VAL A 244 11.82 -6.98 -14.51
CA VAL A 244 11.93 -7.46 -13.12
C VAL A 244 13.29 -7.10 -12.51
N GLU A 245 14.34 -7.03 -13.33
CA GLU A 245 15.71 -6.76 -12.89
C GLU A 245 15.92 -5.37 -12.26
N ALA A 246 15.05 -4.40 -12.57
CA ALA A 246 15.13 -3.06 -12.03
C ALA A 246 14.20 -2.84 -10.83
N LEU A 247 13.25 -3.73 -10.55
CA LEU A 247 12.34 -3.56 -9.41
C LEU A 247 13.13 -3.68 -8.11
N VAL A 248 12.80 -2.85 -7.13
CA VAL A 248 13.52 -2.77 -5.86
C VAL A 248 12.56 -2.93 -4.68
N ALA A 249 11.39 -2.28 -4.77
CA ALA A 249 10.33 -2.44 -3.79
C ALA A 249 8.96 -2.23 -4.44
N GLU A 250 7.94 -2.85 -3.88
CA GLU A 250 6.55 -2.67 -4.29
C GLU A 250 5.65 -2.53 -3.06
N PHE A 251 4.89 -1.44 -3.02
CA PHE A 251 3.80 -1.28 -2.07
C PHE A 251 2.50 -1.81 -2.68
N ILE A 252 1.95 -2.81 -2.02
CA ILE A 252 0.70 -3.48 -2.38
C ILE A 252 -0.37 -3.00 -1.40
N PRO A 253 -1.32 -2.14 -1.82
CA PRO A 253 -2.37 -1.70 -0.93
C PRO A 253 -3.35 -2.84 -0.65
N ALA A 254 -4.15 -2.65 0.41
CA ALA A 254 -5.21 -3.58 0.75
C ALA A 254 -6.17 -3.79 -0.44
N LYS A 255 -6.41 -5.05 -0.80
CA LYS A 255 -7.30 -5.43 -1.91
C LYS A 255 -8.35 -6.40 -1.41
N TRP A 256 -9.58 -6.21 -1.85
CA TRP A 256 -10.64 -7.19 -1.64
C TRP A 256 -10.41 -8.38 -2.58
N ASP A 257 -10.17 -9.56 -2.02
CA ASP A 257 -10.16 -10.81 -2.75
C ASP A 257 -11.56 -11.44 -2.69
N ALA A 258 -12.31 -11.29 -3.79
CA ALA A 258 -13.68 -11.81 -3.88
C ALA A 258 -13.74 -13.35 -3.79
N ARG A 259 -12.68 -14.07 -4.19
CA ARG A 259 -12.65 -15.54 -4.12
C ARG A 259 -12.50 -16.01 -2.68
N ARG A 260 -11.63 -15.34 -1.92
CA ARG A 260 -11.41 -15.64 -0.51
C ARG A 260 -12.40 -14.93 0.42
N ARG A 261 -13.25 -14.04 -0.11
CA ARG A 261 -14.15 -13.15 0.63
C ARG A 261 -13.44 -12.44 1.79
N ARG A 262 -12.17 -12.09 1.58
CA ARG A 262 -11.28 -11.50 2.59
C ARG A 262 -10.47 -10.37 1.97
N ARG A 263 -10.09 -9.40 2.78
CA ARG A 263 -9.12 -8.37 2.37
C ARG A 263 -7.71 -8.92 2.53
N THR A 264 -6.90 -8.83 1.49
CA THR A 264 -5.46 -9.03 1.62
C THR A 264 -4.90 -7.84 2.40
N PRO A 265 -4.12 -8.08 3.47
CA PRO A 265 -3.51 -6.99 4.21
C PRO A 265 -2.58 -6.21 3.28
N PRO A 266 -2.49 -4.89 3.48
CA PRO A 266 -1.50 -4.06 2.79
C PRO A 266 -0.09 -4.52 3.15
N SER A 267 0.82 -4.47 2.19
CA SER A 267 2.19 -4.90 2.41
C SER A 267 3.19 -4.12 1.57
N LEU A 268 4.41 -4.00 2.08
CA LEU A 268 5.57 -3.49 1.35
C LEU A 268 6.56 -4.64 1.14
N GLU A 269 6.82 -4.98 -0.11
CA GLU A 269 7.81 -5.97 -0.50
C GLU A 269 9.11 -5.24 -0.87
N ILE A 270 10.22 -5.60 -0.24
CA ILE A 270 11.56 -5.06 -0.53
C ILE A 270 12.43 -6.22 -1.02
N LEU A 271 13.01 -6.06 -2.22
CA LEU A 271 13.86 -7.08 -2.80
C LEU A 271 15.24 -7.10 -2.11
N PRO A 272 15.92 -8.26 -2.10
CA PRO A 272 17.18 -8.45 -1.35
C PRO A 272 18.25 -7.42 -1.72
N THR A 273 18.29 -7.02 -3.00
CA THR A 273 19.22 -6.02 -3.54
C THR A 273 19.14 -4.65 -2.84
N ALA A 274 18.04 -4.34 -2.13
CA ALA A 274 17.88 -3.06 -1.44
C ALA A 274 17.40 -3.19 0.01
N GLU A 275 17.61 -4.33 0.64
CA GLU A 275 17.31 -4.49 2.08
C GLU A 275 18.08 -3.47 2.92
N HIS A 276 19.33 -3.18 2.55
CA HIS A 276 20.16 -2.15 3.17
C HIS A 276 19.57 -0.72 3.07
N LEU A 277 18.55 -0.51 2.23
CA LEU A 277 17.83 0.74 2.09
C LEU A 277 16.46 0.73 2.77
N ALA A 278 16.09 -0.31 3.52
CA ALA A 278 14.73 -0.47 4.07
C ALA A 278 14.23 0.78 4.81
N ASP A 279 15.05 1.37 5.70
CA ASP A 279 14.73 2.61 6.42
C ASP A 279 14.39 3.75 5.44
N ARG A 280 15.22 3.95 4.41
CA ARG A 280 15.03 4.99 3.39
C ARG A 280 13.82 4.70 2.50
N ILE A 281 13.62 3.45 2.10
CA ILE A 281 12.46 3.01 1.30
C ILE A 281 11.17 3.30 2.07
N LEU A 282 11.12 2.98 3.36
CA LEU A 282 9.95 3.26 4.20
C LEU A 282 9.65 4.76 4.25
N VAL A 283 10.63 5.61 4.60
CA VAL A 283 10.40 7.06 4.68
C VAL A 283 9.93 7.64 3.34
N THR A 284 10.58 7.23 2.25
CA THR A 284 10.19 7.72 0.91
C THR A 284 8.84 7.18 0.48
N LEU A 285 8.46 5.95 0.88
CA LEU A 285 7.12 5.39 0.67
C LEU A 285 6.05 6.24 1.35
N ILE A 286 6.23 6.59 2.63
CA ILE A 286 5.30 7.43 3.38
C ILE A 286 5.05 8.75 2.65
N TYR A 287 6.12 9.38 2.16
CA TYR A 287 6.03 10.61 1.37
C TYR A 287 5.23 10.42 0.07
N VAL A 288 5.57 9.41 -0.74
CA VAL A 288 4.93 9.24 -2.05
C VAL A 288 3.48 8.76 -1.97
N GLU A 289 3.15 7.92 -0.99
CA GLU A 289 1.76 7.49 -0.76
C GLU A 289 0.88 8.64 -0.28
N LYS A 290 1.43 9.57 0.52
CA LYS A 290 0.72 10.79 0.89
C LYS A 290 0.41 11.65 -0.33
N LEU A 291 1.39 11.86 -1.21
CA LEU A 291 1.19 12.59 -2.48
C LEU A 291 0.14 11.93 -3.37
N ARG A 292 0.16 10.59 -3.46
CA ARG A 292 -0.84 9.83 -4.21
C ARG A 292 -2.23 10.06 -3.63
N SER A 293 -2.38 9.93 -2.31
CA SER A 293 -3.65 10.11 -1.61
C SER A 293 -4.21 11.52 -1.73
N GLU A 294 -3.38 12.57 -1.63
CA GLU A 294 -3.82 13.97 -1.80
C GLU A 294 -4.34 14.23 -3.21
N ARG A 295 -3.71 13.63 -4.22
CA ARG A 295 -4.19 13.77 -5.60
C ARG A 295 -5.53 13.07 -5.81
N GLU A 296 -5.75 11.93 -5.16
CA GLU A 296 -7.03 11.22 -5.20
C GLU A 296 -8.16 12.03 -4.55
N THR A 297 -7.85 12.87 -3.56
CA THR A 297 -8.82 13.80 -2.97
C THR A 297 -9.02 15.06 -3.82
N ASP A 298 -7.96 15.57 -4.46
CA ASP A 298 -7.99 16.81 -5.25
C ASP A 298 -8.57 16.63 -6.66
N HIS A 299 -8.67 15.41 -7.16
CA HIS A 299 -9.48 15.12 -8.33
C HIS A 299 -10.92 14.92 -7.85
N PRO A 300 -11.79 15.95 -7.88
CA PRO A 300 -13.22 15.73 -7.68
C PRO A 300 -13.59 14.68 -8.70
N GLN A 301 -13.96 13.48 -8.23
CA GLN A 301 -14.38 12.41 -9.11
C GLN A 301 -15.39 13.01 -10.08
N GLY A 302 -14.96 13.19 -11.34
CA GLY A 302 -15.82 13.74 -12.37
C GLY A 302 -17.02 12.81 -12.49
N GLY A 303 -18.15 13.24 -11.91
CA GLY A 303 -19.47 12.72 -12.20
C GLY A 303 -19.73 11.26 -11.83
N ARG A 304 -19.22 10.73 -10.72
CA ARG A 304 -20.07 9.77 -9.99
C ARG A 304 -20.93 10.58 -9.04
N PRO A 305 -22.21 10.85 -9.37
CA PRO A 305 -23.10 11.47 -8.41
C PRO A 305 -23.07 10.58 -7.16
N SER A 306 -22.55 11.15 -6.08
CA SER A 306 -22.96 10.74 -4.76
C SER A 306 -24.48 10.70 -4.83
N TYR A 307 -25.07 9.52 -4.65
CA TYR A 307 -26.51 9.38 -4.46
C TYR A 307 -26.85 10.00 -3.10
N ALA A 308 -26.66 11.32 -2.99
CA ALA A 308 -27.31 12.12 -1.99
C ALA A 308 -28.80 11.94 -2.26
N ALA A 309 -29.46 11.27 -1.32
CA ALA A 309 -30.88 10.99 -1.32
C ALA A 309 -31.65 12.23 -1.79
N ARG A 310 -32.26 12.11 -2.97
CA ARG A 310 -33.23 13.07 -3.49
C ARG A 310 -34.49 12.89 -2.65
N SER A 311 -34.54 13.53 -1.49
CA SER A 311 -35.77 13.65 -0.70
C SER A 311 -36.76 14.45 -1.53
N GLY A 312 -37.74 13.75 -2.10
CA GLY A 312 -38.86 14.37 -2.79
C GLY A 312 -39.68 15.17 -1.79
N ALA A 313 -39.72 16.49 -1.97
CA ALA A 313 -40.83 17.31 -1.51
C ALA A 313 -41.76 17.46 -2.71
N ALA A 314 -42.85 16.70 -2.70
CA ALA A 314 -44.03 17.02 -3.48
C ALA A 314 -44.78 18.14 -2.75
N VAL A 315 -45.21 19.16 -3.49
CA VAL A 315 -46.23 20.15 -3.11
C VAL A 315 -47.44 19.88 -3.99
#